data_AF-U7V0Q5-F1
#
_entry.id   AF-U7V0Q5-F1
#
_cell.length_a   1.000
_cell.length_b   1.000
_cell.length_c   1.000
_cell.angle_alpha   90.00
_cell.angle_beta   90.00
_cell.angle_gamma   90.00
#
_symmetry.space_group_name_H-M   'P 1'
#
loop_
_entity.id
_entity.type
_entity.pdbx_description
1 polymer ?
#
loop_
_entity_poly.entity_id
_entity_poly.type
_entity_poly.pdbx_seq_one_letter_code
_entity_poly.pdbx_strand_id
1 'polypeptide(L)' 'ADEPTGNLDRKNSKEIIEIFKYFNKTLKQTIILITHDEEIALQANRIVTIVDGKIVGDEKHE' A
#
# COMPACT_ATOMS: atom_id res chain seq x y z
N ALA A 1 -8.50 -3.27 -4.98
CA ALA A 1 -9.42 -2.75 -3.95
C ALA A 1 -8.93 -1.36 -3.62
N ASP A 2 -9.79 -0.35 -3.70
CA ASP A 2 -9.36 1.05 -3.53
C ASP A 2 -8.97 1.36 -2.09
N GLU A 3 -9.48 0.61 -1.11
CA GLU A 3 -8.99 0.64 0.28
C GLU A 3 -9.28 -0.71 0.96
N PRO A 4 -8.45 -1.75 0.75
CA PRO A 4 -8.74 -3.09 1.28
C PRO A 4 -8.70 -3.14 2.82
N THR A 5 -8.16 -2.12 3.47
CA THR A 5 -7.99 -2.02 4.92
C THR A 5 -8.94 -1.03 5.60
N GLY A 6 -9.73 -0.25 4.86
CA GLY A 6 -10.52 0.86 5.41
C GLY A 6 -11.61 0.46 6.42
N ASN A 7 -12.13 -0.78 6.32
CA ASN A 7 -13.11 -1.34 7.25
C ASN A 7 -12.53 -2.37 8.23
N LEU A 8 -11.21 -2.57 8.23
CA LEU A 8 -10.56 -3.56 9.09
C LEU A 8 -9.92 -2.87 10.29
N ASP A 9 -10.00 -3.51 11.45
CA ASP A 9 -9.27 -3.08 12.62
C ASP A 9 -7.75 -3.16 12.37
N ARG A 10 -6.99 -2.34 13.09
CA ARG A 10 -5.53 -2.17 12.89
C ARG A 10 -4.76 -3.51 12.88
N LYS A 11 -5.23 -4.52 13.61
CA LYS A 11 -4.57 -5.84 13.65
C LYS A 11 -4.77 -6.58 12.32
N ASN A 12 -6.02 -6.68 11.87
CA ASN A 12 -6.35 -7.35 10.62
C ASN A 12 -5.72 -6.64 9.40
N SER A 13 -5.66 -5.31 9.41
CA SER A 13 -5.00 -4.53 8.36
C SER A 13 -3.50 -4.87 8.25
N LYS A 14 -2.80 -5.02 9.38
CA LYS A 14 -1.39 -5.44 9.37
C LYS A 14 -1.19 -6.84 8.80
N GLU A 15 -2.05 -7.79 9.14
CA GLU A 15 -1.96 -9.16 8.62
C GLU A 15 -2.13 -9.20 7.09
N ILE A 16 -3.05 -8.40 6.54
CA ILE A 16 -3.23 -8.29 5.08
C ILE A 16 -2.00 -7.70 4.40
N ILE A 17 -1.40 -6.65 4.97
CA ILE A 17 -0.19 -6.04 4.40
C ILE A 17 0.97 -7.04 4.38
N GLU A 18 1.12 -7.87 5.42
CA GLU A 18 2.14 -8.92 5.43
C GLU A 18 1.91 -9.99 4.35
N ILE A 19 0.65 -10.36 4.09
CA ILE A 19 0.31 -11.26 2.97
C ILE A 19 0.68 -10.63 1.63
N PHE A 20 0.38 -9.35 1.42
CA PHE A 20 0.76 -8.66 0.18
C PHE A 20 2.28 -8.58 0.01
N LYS A 21 3.03 -8.27 1.07
CA LYS A 21 4.50 -8.31 1.03
C LYS A 21 5.02 -9.70 0.67
N TYR A 22 4.42 -10.75 1.20
CA TYR A 22 4.78 -12.13 0.86
C TYR A 22 4.56 -12.41 -0.64
N PHE A 23 3.40 -12.05 -1.20
CA PHE A 23 3.14 -12.23 -2.62
C PHE A 23 4.09 -11.42 -3.51
N ASN A 24 4.38 -10.18 -3.13
CA ASN A 24 5.33 -9.35 -3.87
C ASN A 24 6.76 -9.94 -3.84
N LYS A 25 7.27 -10.32 -2.66
CA LYS A 25 8.64 -10.80 -2.50
C LYS A 25 8.86 -12.21 -3.04
N THR A 26 7.91 -13.12 -2.76
CA THR A 26 8.04 -14.56 -3.06
C THR A 26 7.52 -14.89 -4.45
N LEU A 27 6.33 -14.38 -4.81
CA LEU A 27 5.67 -14.71 -6.09
C LEU A 27 5.97 -13.69 -7.19
N LYS A 28 6.75 -12.63 -6.89
CA LYS A 28 7.08 -11.53 -7.82
C LYS A 28 5.84 -10.86 -8.41
N GLN A 29 4.74 -10.88 -7.68
CA GLN A 29 3.50 -10.22 -8.11
C GLN A 29 3.61 -8.71 -7.88
N THR A 30 3.22 -7.94 -8.90
CA THR A 30 3.06 -6.49 -8.75
C THR A 30 1.76 -6.21 -8.03
N ILE A 31 1.82 -5.44 -6.95
CA ILE A 31 0.67 -5.08 -6.13
C ILE A 31 0.56 -3.56 -6.15
N ILE A 32 -0.63 -3.06 -6.49
CA ILE A 32 -0.98 -1.65 -6.37
C ILE A 32 -2.01 -1.55 -5.26
N LEU A 33 -1.67 -0.80 -4.22
CA LEU A 33 -2.51 -0.58 -3.05
C LEU A 33 -2.85 0.91 -2.99
N ILE A 34 -4.13 1.22 -2.86
CA ILE A 34 -4.62 2.57 -2.60
C ILE A 34 -5.01 2.61 -1.12
N THR A 35 -4.61 3.66 -0.42
CA THR A 35 -4.87 3.85 1.01
C THR A 35 -4.73 5.32 1.39
N HIS A 36 -5.48 5.76 2.40
CA HIS A 36 -5.28 7.02 3.11
C HIS A 36 -4.45 6.85 4.40
N ASP A 37 -4.03 5.62 4.72
CA ASP A 37 -3.22 5.32 5.91
C ASP A 37 -1.72 5.48 5.59
N GLU A 38 -1.11 6.52 6.16
CA GLU A 38 0.32 6.82 5.98
C GLU A 38 1.23 5.70 6.51
N GLU A 39 0.87 5.02 7.62
CA GLU A 39 1.70 3.93 8.17
C GLU A 39 1.77 2.75 7.20
N ILE A 40 0.69 2.51 6.45
CA ILE A 40 0.66 1.46 5.43
C ILE A 40 1.45 1.90 4.19
N ALA A 41 1.24 3.13 3.73
CA ALA A 41 1.93 3.67 2.56
C ALA A 41 3.46 3.63 2.74
N LEU A 42 3.96 4.02 3.92
CA LEU A 42 5.40 4.02 4.24
C LEU A 42 6.07 2.63 4.16
N GLN A 43 5.29 1.55 4.20
CA GLN A 43 5.81 0.18 4.06
C GLN A 43 5.96 -0.28 2.61
N ALA A 44 5.51 0.50 1.63
CA ALA A 44 5.61 0.18 0.21
C ALA A 44 6.99 0.56 -0.36
N ASN A 45 7.38 -0.11 -1.45
CA ASN A 45 8.60 0.22 -2.19
C ASN A 45 8.49 1.50 -3.02
N ARG A 46 7.28 1.93 -3.34
CA ARG A 46 7.02 3.18 -4.05
C ARG A 46 5.69 3.76 -3.59
N ILE A 47 5.66 5.06 -3.38
CA ILE A 47 4.49 5.82 -2.98
C ILE A 47 4.22 6.85 -4.05
N VAL A 48 3.00 6.84 -4.61
CA VAL A 48 2.55 7.84 -5.57
C VAL A 48 1.38 8.59 -4.94
N THR A 49 1.58 9.87 -4.69
CA THR A 49 0.57 10.73 -4.05
C THR A 49 -0.24 11.45 -5.10
N ILE A 50 -1.57 11.32 -5.03
CA ILE A 50 -2.51 11.92 -5.97
C ILE A 50 -3.42 12.90 -5.22
N VAL A 51 -3.56 14.12 -5.74
CA VAL A 51 -4.48 15.16 -5.25
C VAL A 51 -5.22 15.76 -6.44
N ASP A 52 -6.55 15.84 -6.36
CA ASP A 52 -7.42 16.37 -7.43
C ASP A 52 -7.13 15.76 -8.82
N GLY A 53 -6.90 14.45 -8.86
CA GLY A 53 -6.61 13.70 -10.08
C GLY A 53 -5.22 13.95 -10.68
N LYS A 54 -4.35 14.67 -9.98
CA LYS A 54 -2.96 14.94 -10.39
C LYS A 54 -1.97 14.25 -9.46
N ILE A 55 -0.91 13.71 -10.04
CA ILE A 55 0.23 13.19 -9.27
C ILE A 55 1.00 14.40 -8.72
N VAL A 56 1.13 14.48 -7.40
CA VAL A 56 1.84 15.55 -6.70
C VAL A 56 3.11 15.05 -6.01
N GLY A 57 3.30 13.73 -5.90
CA GLY A 57 4.48 13.11 -5.33
C GLY A 57 4.72 11.71 -5.89
N ASP A 58 6.00 11.33 -6.01
CA ASP A 58 6.46 10.01 -6.45
C ASP A 58 7.76 9.67 -5.73
N GLU A 59 7.68 8.82 -4.72
CA GLU A 59 8.78 8.45 -3.83
C GLU A 59 9.08 6.96 -3.98
N LYS A 60 10.37 6.61 -4.05
CA LYS A 60 10.83 5.21 -4.10
C LYS A 60 11.64 4.89 -2.85
N HIS A 61 11.22 3.85 -2.14
CA HIS A 61 11.93 3.28 -1.01
C HIS A 61 12.62 1.99 -1.49
N GLU A 62 13.94 2.03 -1.58
CA GLU A 62 14.79 0.86 -1.91
C GLU A 62 14.96 -0.07 -0.71
#